data_AF-X1UEP8-F1
#
_entry.id   AF-X1UEP8-F1
#
_cell.length_a   1.000
_cell.length_b   1.000
_cell.length_c   1.000
_cell.angle_alpha   90.00
_cell.angle_beta   90.00
_cell.angle_gamma   90.00
#
_symmetry.space_group_name_H-M   'P 1'
#
loop_
_entity.id
_entity.type
_entity.pdbx_description
1 polymer ?
#
loop_
_entity_poly.entity_id
_entity_poly.type
_entity_poly.pdbx_seq_one_letter_code
_entity_poly.pdbx_strand_id
1 'polypeptide(L)'
;MSEGPGRVEKLKRPNPSRQFSHYFNSYAKWFNKRYNRTGSLFEKPFKRKLVESEDYLKRLVYYIHHNPVHHDFTDTIIEYPWSSYLEIIEPSETKLKREEVIDWFDDVENFKFYHKQEHELDAMNELLIDS
;
A
#
# COMPACT_ATOMS: atom_id res chain seq x y z
N MET A 1 20.46 -39.80 -27.46
CA MET A 1 20.10 -38.37 -27.62
C MET A 1 19.59 -37.90 -26.26
N SER A 2 20.41 -37.16 -25.48
CA SER A 2 19.98 -36.63 -24.19
C SER A 2 19.59 -35.16 -24.37
N GLU A 3 18.33 -34.83 -24.12
CA GLU A 3 17.90 -33.43 -24.02
C GLU A 3 18.50 -32.82 -22.75
N GLY A 4 19.24 -31.73 -22.91
CA GLY A 4 19.82 -30.96 -21.80
C GLY A 4 18.73 -30.23 -21.01
N PRO A 5 18.99 -29.88 -19.74
CA PRO A 5 17.99 -29.23 -18.90
C PRO A 5 17.62 -27.86 -19.48
N GLY A 6 16.32 -27.70 -19.79
CA GLY A 6 15.75 -26.46 -20.30
C GLY A 6 16.10 -25.28 -19.40
N ARG A 7 16.68 -24.24 -20.01
CA ARG A 7 17.06 -23.00 -19.34
C ARG A 7 15.79 -22.31 -18.85
N VAL A 8 15.49 -22.41 -17.56
CA VAL A 8 14.42 -21.62 -16.93
C VAL A 8 14.85 -20.16 -17.00
N GLU A 9 14.25 -19.40 -17.92
CA GLU A 9 14.51 -17.98 -18.08
C GLU A 9 14.02 -17.26 -16.82
N LYS A 10 14.95 -16.79 -15.98
CA LYS A 10 14.62 -16.06 -14.76
C LYS A 10 13.84 -14.80 -15.15
N LEU A 11 12.56 -14.75 -14.79
CA LEU A 11 11.70 -13.58 -14.97
C LEU A 11 12.42 -12.33 -14.45
N LYS A 12 12.60 -11.34 -15.34
CA LYS A 12 13.27 -10.08 -14.99
C LYS A 12 12.42 -9.32 -13.98
N ARG A 13 12.96 -9.05 -12.80
CA ARG A 13 12.27 -8.25 -11.77
C ARG A 13 11.89 -6.89 -12.37
N PRO A 14 10.62 -6.47 -12.31
CA PRO A 14 10.21 -5.23 -12.92
C PRO A 14 10.77 -4.04 -12.11
N ASN A 15 11.15 -2.97 -12.82
CA ASN A 15 11.67 -1.74 -12.19
C ASN A 15 10.48 -0.95 -11.60
N PRO A 16 10.38 -0.79 -10.26
CA PRO A 16 9.23 -0.14 -9.64
C PRO A 16 9.01 1.29 -10.14
N SER A 17 10.07 2.09 -10.24
CA SER A 17 9.95 3.49 -10.68
C SER A 17 9.39 3.61 -12.08
N ARG A 18 9.77 2.71 -12.98
CA ARG A 18 9.23 2.66 -14.33
C ARG A 18 7.76 2.23 -14.34
N GLN A 19 7.37 1.24 -13.52
CA GLN A 19 5.98 0.80 -13.42
C GLN A 19 5.06 1.91 -12.89
N PHE A 20 5.46 2.57 -11.79
CA PHE A 20 4.74 3.73 -11.25
C PHE A 20 4.67 4.87 -12.27
N SER A 21 5.76 5.13 -12.99
CA SER A 21 5.76 6.14 -14.07
C SER A 21 4.73 5.81 -15.15
N HIS A 22 4.60 4.54 -15.56
CA HIS A 22 3.59 4.13 -16.53
C HIS A 22 2.17 4.30 -15.98
N TYR A 23 1.93 3.88 -14.73
CA TYR A 23 0.63 4.00 -14.06
C TYR A 23 0.18 5.46 -13.88
N PHE A 24 1.03 6.32 -13.31
CA PHE A 24 0.68 7.73 -13.12
C PHE A 24 0.43 8.46 -14.44
N ASN A 25 1.25 8.18 -15.47
CA ASN A 25 1.06 8.80 -16.78
C ASN A 25 -0.23 8.33 -17.48
N SER A 26 -0.58 7.04 -17.39
CA SER A 26 -1.82 6.54 -17.99
C SER A 26 -3.04 7.12 -17.29
N TYR A 27 -3.03 7.14 -15.95
CA TYR A 27 -4.12 7.72 -15.15
C TYR A 27 -4.28 9.22 -15.39
N ALA A 28 -3.19 10.00 -15.34
CA ALA A 28 -3.26 11.45 -15.58
C ALA A 28 -3.78 11.79 -16.97
N LYS A 29 -3.37 11.04 -18.01
CA LYS A 29 -3.91 11.21 -19.38
C LYS A 29 -5.40 10.93 -19.44
N TRP A 30 -5.85 9.83 -18.83
CA TRP A 30 -7.27 9.49 -18.77
C TRP A 30 -8.07 10.56 -18.02
N PHE A 31 -7.62 10.98 -16.84
CA PHE A 31 -8.28 11.99 -16.02
C PHE A 31 -8.39 13.33 -16.75
N ASN A 32 -7.28 13.82 -17.32
CA ASN A 32 -7.26 15.06 -18.09
C ASN A 32 -8.24 15.03 -19.26
N LYS A 33 -8.29 13.90 -20.00
CA LYS A 33 -9.27 13.70 -21.07
C LYS A 33 -10.70 13.69 -20.55
N ARG A 34 -10.98 13.00 -19.44
CA ARG A 34 -12.32 12.85 -18.85
C ARG A 34 -12.90 14.14 -18.31
N TYR A 35 -12.05 15.04 -17.80
CA TYR A 35 -12.45 16.29 -17.16
C TYR A 35 -12.03 17.55 -17.95
N ASN A 36 -11.59 17.38 -19.21
CA ASN A 36 -11.12 18.45 -20.09
C ASN A 36 -10.06 19.38 -19.44
N ARG A 37 -9.15 18.78 -18.66
CA ARG A 37 -8.03 19.47 -18.00
C ARG A 37 -6.75 19.32 -18.80
N THR A 38 -5.78 20.19 -18.52
CA THR A 38 -4.40 20.10 -19.03
C THR A 38 -3.41 20.21 -17.87
N GLY A 39 -2.16 19.79 -18.08
CA GLY A 39 -1.10 19.88 -17.07
C GLY A 39 -0.92 18.63 -16.21
N SER A 40 -0.08 18.75 -15.18
CA SER A 40 0.24 17.66 -14.25
C SER A 40 -0.93 17.40 -13.29
N LEU A 41 -1.22 16.13 -13.01
CA LEU A 41 -2.17 15.72 -11.98
C LEU A 41 -1.48 15.38 -10.66
N PHE A 42 -0.28 14.80 -10.73
CA PHE A 42 0.49 14.37 -9.58
C PHE A 42 1.65 15.33 -9.32
N GLU A 43 1.99 15.51 -8.05
CA GLU A 43 3.25 16.13 -7.63
C GLU A 43 4.42 15.17 -7.88
N LYS A 44 5.60 15.71 -8.22
CA LYS A 44 6.78 14.93 -8.60
C LYS A 44 7.98 15.27 -7.70
N PRO A 45 8.87 14.29 -7.40
CA PRO A 45 8.75 12.84 -7.63
C PRO A 45 8.06 12.12 -6.46
N PHE A 46 7.45 10.96 -6.73
CA PHE A 46 7.12 10.02 -5.65
C PHE A 46 8.42 9.61 -4.95
N LYS A 47 8.37 9.54 -3.63
CA LYS A 47 9.52 9.22 -2.80
C LYS A 47 9.37 7.76 -2.34
N ARG A 48 10.47 7.14 -1.90
CA ARG A 48 10.47 5.77 -1.33
C ARG A 48 11.40 5.71 -0.13
N LYS A 49 11.00 4.93 0.88
CA LYS A 49 11.80 4.64 2.07
C LYS A 49 11.86 3.13 2.26
N LEU A 50 13.02 2.64 2.67
CA LEU A 50 13.22 1.22 2.90
C LEU A 50 12.55 0.83 4.21
N VAL A 51 11.75 -0.23 4.20
CA VAL A 51 11.22 -0.84 5.42
C VAL A 51 12.27 -1.83 5.94
N GLU A 52 12.89 -1.51 7.07
CA GLU A 52 14.04 -2.24 7.60
C GLU A 52 13.70 -3.20 8.75
N SER A 53 12.46 -3.16 9.26
CA SER A 53 12.01 -4.03 10.36
C SER A 53 10.54 -4.40 10.23
N GLU A 54 10.16 -5.51 10.87
CA GLU A 54 8.77 -5.94 10.98
C GLU A 54 7.93 -4.97 11.81
N ASP A 55 8.49 -4.38 12.87
CA ASP A 55 7.78 -3.36 13.67
C ASP A 55 7.46 -2.13 12.81
N TYR A 56 8.40 -1.67 11.99
CA TYR A 56 8.14 -0.59 11.05
C TYR A 56 7.08 -0.99 10.01
N LEU A 57 7.11 -2.23 9.50
CA LEU A 57 6.08 -2.72 8.59
C LEU A 57 4.69 -2.70 9.24
N LYS A 58 4.54 -3.21 10.47
CA LYS A 58 3.25 -3.22 11.20
C LYS A 58 2.72 -1.81 11.44
N ARG A 59 3.60 -0.90 11.87
CA ARG A 59 3.28 0.52 12.04
C ARG A 59 2.86 1.16 10.73
N LEU A 60 3.53 0.86 9.61
CA LEU A 60 3.19 1.40 8.29
C LEU A 60 1.81 0.95 7.82
N VAL A 61 1.47 -0.34 8.03
CA VAL A 61 0.13 -0.86 7.74
C VAL A 61 -0.93 -0.13 8.58
N TYR A 62 -0.67 0.03 9.88
CA TYR A 62 -1.56 0.79 10.77
C TYR A 62 -1.75 2.24 10.31
N TYR A 63 -0.67 2.94 9.98
CA TYR A 63 -0.71 4.31 9.48
C TYR A 63 -1.55 4.43 8.21
N ILE A 64 -1.38 3.54 7.24
CA ILE A 64 -2.16 3.55 5.99
C ILE A 64 -3.67 3.44 6.28
N HIS A 65 -4.06 2.56 7.21
CA HIS A 65 -5.46 2.40 7.58
C HIS A 65 -5.99 3.57 8.43
N HIS A 66 -5.16 4.19 9.25
CA HIS A 66 -5.53 5.33 10.11
C HIS A 66 -5.39 6.70 9.44
N ASN A 67 -4.74 6.79 8.28
CA ASN A 67 -4.53 8.05 7.57
C ASN A 67 -5.82 8.86 7.33
N PRO A 68 -6.98 8.23 7.00
CA PRO A 68 -8.25 8.95 6.88
C PRO A 68 -8.70 9.60 8.20
N VAL A 69 -8.50 8.93 9.33
CA VAL A 69 -8.83 9.46 10.66
C VAL A 69 -7.84 10.54 11.07
N HIS A 70 -6.55 10.30 10.85
CA HIS A 70 -5.46 11.23 11.19
C HIS A 70 -5.57 12.59 10.47
N HIS A 71 -6.12 12.60 9.26
CA HIS A 71 -6.34 13.81 8.46
C HIS A 71 -7.80 14.26 8.44
N ASP A 72 -8.60 13.86 9.43
CA ASP A 72 -9.98 14.31 9.65
C ASP A 72 -10.93 14.07 8.46
N PHE A 73 -10.70 13.02 7.66
CA PHE A 73 -11.61 12.62 6.57
C PHE A 73 -12.80 11.80 7.07
N THR A 74 -12.62 11.01 8.14
CA THR A 74 -13.61 10.11 8.73
C THR A 74 -13.37 9.95 10.23
N ASP A 75 -14.42 9.67 11.01
CA ASP A 75 -14.27 9.45 12.46
C ASP A 75 -13.69 8.07 12.77
N THR A 76 -13.89 7.09 11.88
CA THR A 76 -13.37 5.73 12.05
C THR A 76 -12.75 5.15 10.78
N ILE A 77 -11.78 4.25 10.92
CA ILE A 77 -11.12 3.58 9.78
C ILE A 77 -12.07 2.72 8.94
N ILE A 78 -13.18 2.29 9.54
CA ILE A 78 -14.21 1.45 8.89
C ILE A 78 -15.06 2.27 7.91
N GLU A 79 -15.23 3.56 8.17
CA GLU A 79 -16.03 4.46 7.33
C GLU A 79 -15.31 4.86 6.03
N TYR A 80 -14.02 4.53 5.89
CA TYR A 80 -13.22 4.85 4.72
C TYR A 80 -13.10 3.64 3.76
N PRO A 81 -13.96 3.52 2.74
CA PRO A 81 -14.03 2.35 1.87
C PRO A 81 -12.84 2.24 0.90
N TRP A 82 -11.97 3.24 0.82
CA TRP A 82 -10.81 3.25 -0.07
C TRP A 82 -9.53 2.80 0.64
N SER A 83 -9.66 1.93 1.64
CA SER A 83 -8.56 1.23 2.32
C SER A 83 -8.76 -0.28 2.22
N SER A 84 -7.69 -1.05 2.41
CA SER A 84 -7.76 -2.53 2.44
C SER A 84 -8.21 -3.11 3.77
N TYR A 85 -8.52 -2.29 4.77
CA TYR A 85 -8.76 -2.76 6.14
C TYR A 85 -9.93 -3.75 6.19
N LEU A 86 -11.06 -3.41 5.54
CA LEU A 86 -12.25 -4.25 5.51
C LEU A 86 -12.01 -5.55 4.73
N GLU A 87 -11.35 -5.50 3.58
CA GLU A 87 -11.04 -6.69 2.78
C GLU A 87 -10.07 -7.67 3.48
N ILE A 88 -9.29 -7.17 4.44
CA ILE A 88 -8.41 -7.99 5.27
C ILE A 88 -9.21 -8.71 6.37
N ILE A 89 -10.11 -8.00 7.08
CA ILE A 89 -10.85 -8.58 8.22
C ILE A 89 -12.11 -9.34 7.81
N GLU A 90 -12.65 -9.06 6.63
CA GLU A 90 -13.86 -9.72 6.10
C GLU A 90 -13.50 -10.79 5.06
N PRO A 91 -14.19 -11.95 5.08
CA PRO A 91 -14.00 -13.01 4.09
C PRO A 91 -14.68 -12.64 2.77
N SER A 92 -14.09 -11.70 2.02
CA SER A 92 -14.51 -11.33 0.66
C SER A 92 -13.60 -11.95 -0.40
N GLU A 93 -14.01 -12.00 -1.67
CA GLU A 93 -13.08 -12.37 -2.75
C GLU A 93 -12.14 -11.20 -3.02
N THR A 94 -10.83 -11.42 -2.93
CA THR A 94 -9.82 -10.37 -3.13
C THR A 94 -8.55 -10.92 -3.75
N LYS A 95 -7.82 -10.05 -4.46
CA LYS A 95 -6.46 -10.32 -4.95
C LYS A 95 -5.39 -10.02 -3.90
N LEU A 96 -5.79 -9.46 -2.75
CA LEU A 96 -4.89 -9.20 -1.65
C LEU A 96 -4.41 -10.52 -1.04
N LYS A 97 -3.14 -10.56 -0.69
CA LYS A 97 -2.56 -11.66 0.08
C LYS A 97 -2.91 -11.48 1.57
N ARG A 98 -4.18 -11.63 1.90
CA ARG A 98 -4.69 -11.39 3.27
C ARG A 98 -3.95 -12.20 4.32
N GLU A 99 -3.66 -13.47 4.03
CA GLU A 99 -2.99 -14.39 4.94
C GLU A 99 -1.60 -13.86 5.28
N GLU A 100 -0.82 -13.42 4.28
CA GLU A 100 0.51 -12.86 4.49
C GLU A 100 0.49 -11.60 5.38
N VAL A 101 -0.51 -10.72 5.20
CA VAL A 101 -0.66 -9.53 6.04
C VAL A 101 -1.08 -9.90 7.46
N ILE A 102 -2.03 -10.83 7.61
CA ILE A 102 -2.51 -11.30 8.91
C ILE A 102 -1.40 -11.99 9.69
N ASP A 103 -0.57 -12.80 9.02
CA ASP A 103 0.56 -13.51 9.62
C ASP A 103 1.59 -12.55 10.24
N TRP A 104 1.75 -11.33 9.70
CA TRP A 104 2.59 -10.31 10.33
C TRP A 104 2.07 -9.91 11.71
N PHE A 105 0.78 -10.11 11.99
CA PHE A 105 0.15 -9.84 13.28
C PHE A 105 -0.22 -11.12 14.03
N ASP A 106 0.35 -12.27 13.65
CA ASP A 106 0.06 -13.62 14.17
C ASP A 106 -1.34 -14.15 13.83
N ASP A 107 -2.40 -13.35 14.03
CA ASP A 107 -3.77 -13.70 13.66
C ASP A 107 -4.66 -12.45 13.44
N VAL A 108 -5.89 -12.69 12.97
CA VAL A 108 -6.86 -11.63 12.66
C VAL A 108 -7.31 -10.86 13.89
N GLU A 109 -7.32 -11.47 15.07
CA GLU A 109 -7.74 -10.82 16.30
C GLU A 109 -6.65 -9.88 16.81
N ASN A 110 -5.38 -10.28 16.73
CA ASN A 110 -4.22 -9.44 16.97
C ASN A 110 -4.11 -8.30 15.95
N PHE A 111 -4.42 -8.55 14.66
CA PHE A 111 -4.50 -7.48 13.66
C PHE A 111 -5.55 -6.43 14.06
N LYS A 112 -6.77 -6.86 14.40
CA LYS A 112 -7.84 -5.96 14.87
C LYS A 112 -7.45 -5.26 16.17
N PHE A 113 -6.84 -5.97 17.11
CA PHE A 113 -6.40 -5.43 18.39
C PHE A 113 -5.35 -4.34 18.19
N TYR A 114 -4.33 -4.59 17.37
CA TYR A 114 -3.30 -3.61 17.02
C TYR A 114 -3.91 -2.34 16.43
N HIS A 115 -4.94 -2.47 15.58
CA HIS A 115 -5.66 -1.32 15.00
C HIS A 115 -6.62 -0.60 15.95
N LYS A 116 -6.93 -1.17 17.12
CA LYS A 116 -7.73 -0.51 18.16
C LYS A 116 -6.87 0.24 19.18
N GLN A 117 -5.57 -0.03 19.22
CA GLN A 117 -4.66 0.67 20.10
C GLN A 117 -4.30 2.04 19.52
N GLU A 118 -4.15 3.04 20.38
CA GLU A 118 -3.55 4.30 19.98
C GLU A 118 -2.04 4.11 19.82
N HIS A 119 -1.57 4.23 18.59
CA HIS A 119 -0.14 4.36 18.29
C HIS A 119 0.18 5.81 17.99
N GLU A 120 1.30 6.29 18.52
CA GLU A 120 1.77 7.65 18.25
C GLU A 120 2.09 7.81 16.76
N LEU A 121 1.17 8.43 16.03
CA LEU A 121 1.28 8.65 14.59
C LEU A 121 2.32 9.71 14.25
N ASP A 122 2.53 10.69 15.14
CA ASP A 122 3.53 11.73 14.93
C ASP A 122 4.96 11.17 14.95
N ALA A 123 5.22 10.13 15.76
CA ALA A 123 6.46 9.37 15.72
C ALA A 123 6.66 8.63 14.38
N MET A 124 5.59 8.40 13.62
CA MET A 124 5.70 7.86 12.27
C MET A 124 6.14 8.90 11.25
N ASN A 125 6.03 10.21 11.50
CA ASN A 125 6.52 11.21 10.55
C ASN A 125 8.02 11.05 10.30
N GLU A 126 8.79 10.68 11.32
CA GLU A 126 10.22 10.33 11.18
C GLU A 126 10.45 9.08 10.33
N LEU A 127 9.47 8.18 10.24
CA LEU A 127 9.47 6.95 9.45
C LEU A 127 8.82 7.13 8.08
N LEU A 128 8.02 8.17 7.91
CA LEU A 128 7.45 8.55 6.64
C LEU A 128 8.47 9.38 5.86
N ILE A 129 8.02 9.84 4.72
CA ILE A 129 8.84 10.63 3.84
C ILE A 129 8.36 12.06 4.02
N ASP A 130 9.25 12.94 4.48
CA ASP A 130 8.96 14.38 4.62
C ASP A 130 8.21 14.87 3.38
N SER A 131 7.00 15.40 3.55
CA SER A 131 6.19 15.98 2.48
C SER A 131 6.85 17.23 1.95
#